data_AF-A0AAD7L978-F1
#
_entry.id   AF-A0AAD7L978-F1
#
_cell.length_a   1.000
_cell.length_b   1.000
_cell.length_c   1.000
_cell.angle_alpha   90.00
_cell.angle_beta   90.00
_cell.angle_gamma   90.00
#
_symmetry.space_group_name_H-M   'P 1'
#
loop_
_entity.id
_entity.type
_entity.pdbx_description
1 polymer ?
#
loop_
_entity_poly.entity_id
_entity_poly.type
_entity_poly.pdbx_seq_one_letter_code
_entity_poly.pdbx_strand_id
1 'polypeptide(L)'
;MGASESTFSRSQRPDDGITTVSERSEAVDPILERLKSLKFTSPILTSPPTESSLTDILVRKPSSSSVPAIVNPNVLLELFSIYRDWQEDKARKISKNQEEIENKIEVADALAVKLLQRFNYSVSAMKTTSQHLSEVHPLQVEIGDLKGRLTEVISNCDALCKRIATEGPESIRSSIKPFAVTAADTEICYSSSTQQTILDQNPPSAEAKTD
;
A
#
# COMPACT_ATOMS: atom_id res chain seq x y z
N MET A 1 -26.07 -52.78 -10.07
CA MET A 1 -24.65 -52.80 -10.47
C MET A 1 -24.15 -51.37 -10.56
N GLY A 2 -23.13 -51.04 -9.77
CA GLY A 2 -22.17 -49.96 -10.00
C GLY A 2 -22.67 -48.52 -9.91
N ALA A 3 -22.66 -47.96 -8.70
CA ALA A 3 -22.41 -46.53 -8.51
C ALA A 3 -20.88 -46.34 -8.49
N SER A 4 -20.37 -45.38 -9.27
CA SER A 4 -18.96 -44.99 -9.22
C SER A 4 -18.75 -43.96 -8.12
N GLU A 5 -17.79 -44.29 -7.25
CA GLU A 5 -17.38 -43.58 -6.06
C GLU A 5 -16.54 -42.36 -6.43
N SER A 6 -16.92 -41.19 -5.92
CA SER A 6 -16.06 -40.01 -5.87
C SER A 6 -15.71 -39.78 -4.40
N THR A 7 -14.48 -40.13 -4.05
CA THR A 7 -13.88 -39.97 -2.74
C THR A 7 -13.59 -38.48 -2.51
N PHE A 8 -14.51 -37.75 -1.87
CA PHE A 8 -14.17 -36.46 -1.29
C PHE A 8 -13.32 -36.67 -0.04
N SER A 9 -12.07 -36.23 -0.13
CA SER A 9 -11.11 -36.21 0.96
C SER A 9 -11.70 -35.52 2.19
N ARG A 10 -11.94 -36.34 3.21
CA ARG A 10 -12.14 -35.98 4.61
C ARG A 10 -10.92 -35.23 5.11
N SER A 11 -11.04 -33.91 5.28
CA SER A 11 -10.28 -33.19 6.30
C SER A 11 -11.03 -31.91 6.69
N GLN A 12 -11.54 -31.94 7.92
CA GLN A 12 -11.82 -30.81 8.81
C GLN A 12 -12.64 -29.64 8.23
N ARG A 13 -13.96 -29.81 8.21
CA ARG A 13 -14.87 -28.70 8.57
C ARG A 13 -15.32 -28.94 10.02
N PRO A 14 -15.11 -28.00 10.96
CA PRO A 14 -15.85 -28.02 12.20
C PRO A 14 -17.28 -27.52 11.92
N ASP A 15 -18.24 -28.20 12.53
CA ASP A 15 -19.65 -27.85 12.56
C ASP A 15 -19.85 -26.38 12.92
N ASP A 16 -20.77 -25.72 12.21
CA ASP A 16 -21.30 -24.40 12.57
C ASP A 16 -22.26 -24.55 13.75
N GLY A 17 -21.68 -24.87 14.92
CA GLY A 17 -22.34 -24.91 16.21
C GLY A 17 -22.05 -23.61 16.93
N ILE A 18 -23.11 -22.90 17.34
CA ILE A 18 -23.03 -21.67 18.14
C ILE A 18 -22.12 -21.95 19.35
N THR A 19 -20.89 -21.44 19.32
CA THR A 19 -19.92 -21.65 20.39
C THR A 19 -20.27 -20.70 21.52
N THR A 20 -21.06 -21.15 22.48
CA THR A 20 -21.25 -20.41 23.73
C THR A 20 -19.95 -20.48 24.53
N VAL A 21 -19.46 -19.32 24.98
CA VAL A 21 -18.28 -19.19 25.84
C VAL A 21 -18.57 -19.91 27.17
N SER A 22 -18.13 -21.16 27.30
CA SER A 22 -18.39 -21.98 28.51
C SER A 22 -17.50 -21.60 29.69
N GLU A 23 -16.44 -20.81 29.47
CA GLU A 23 -15.47 -20.49 30.50
C GLU A 23 -15.29 -18.98 30.60
N ARG A 24 -16.01 -18.36 31.54
CA ARG A 24 -15.63 -17.04 32.04
C ARG A 24 -14.39 -17.25 32.89
N SER A 25 -13.26 -16.70 32.47
CA SER A 25 -12.05 -16.65 33.28
C SER A 25 -12.40 -16.12 34.67
N GLU A 26 -12.05 -16.87 35.71
CA GLU A 26 -12.13 -16.47 37.12
C GLU A 26 -11.08 -15.40 37.48
N ALA A 27 -10.70 -14.57 36.50
CA ALA A 27 -9.96 -13.36 36.73
C ALA A 27 -10.96 -12.32 37.21
N VAL A 28 -10.97 -12.08 38.53
CA VAL A 28 -11.70 -10.96 39.14
C VAL A 28 -11.31 -9.69 38.40
N ASP A 29 -12.30 -9.01 37.81
CA ASP A 29 -12.09 -7.75 37.11
C ASP A 29 -11.29 -6.81 38.05
N PRO A 30 -10.11 -6.30 37.63
CA PRO A 30 -9.28 -5.45 38.46
C PRO A 30 -10.03 -4.18 38.94
N ILE A 31 -11.07 -3.75 38.22
CA ILE A 31 -11.97 -2.68 38.64
C ILE A 31 -12.83 -3.13 39.81
N LEU A 32 -13.37 -4.36 39.76
CA LEU A 32 -14.17 -4.96 40.82
C LEU A 32 -13.35 -5.17 42.10
N GLU A 33 -12.08 -5.56 41.97
CA GLU A 33 -11.16 -5.69 43.09
C GLU A 33 -10.84 -4.33 43.73
N ARG A 34 -10.66 -3.29 42.90
CA ARG A 34 -10.51 -1.92 43.39
C ARG A 34 -11.75 -1.40 44.08
N LEU A 35 -12.94 -1.63 43.53
CA LEU A 35 -14.21 -1.24 44.15
C LEU A 35 -14.44 -1.94 45.50
N LYS A 36 -14.05 -3.22 45.62
CA LYS A 36 -14.09 -3.93 46.91
C LYS A 36 -13.04 -3.44 47.91
N SER A 37 -11.90 -2.94 47.43
CA SER A 37 -10.82 -2.40 48.25
C SER A 37 -11.05 -0.95 48.71
N LEU A 38 -12.03 -0.25 48.13
CA LEU A 38 -12.43 1.08 48.58
C LEU A 38 -13.03 0.97 49.99
N LYS A 39 -12.35 1.58 50.97
CA LYS A 39 -12.89 1.73 52.32
C LYS A 39 -14.12 2.63 52.23
N PHE A 40 -15.30 2.09 52.51
CA PHE A 40 -16.52 2.87 52.70
C PHE A 40 -16.22 3.94 53.76
N THR A 41 -16.17 5.20 53.32
CA THR A 41 -16.10 6.32 54.25
C THR A 41 -17.37 6.28 55.10
N SER A 42 -17.28 6.72 56.36
CA SER A 42 -18.47 6.86 57.21
C SER A 42 -19.56 7.60 56.44
N PRO A 43 -20.80 7.08 56.41
CA PRO A 43 -21.88 7.71 55.69
C PRO A 43 -22.00 9.17 56.13
N ILE A 44 -22.15 10.07 55.16
CA ILE A 44 -22.32 11.52 55.42
C ILE A 44 -23.54 11.76 56.31
N LEU A 45 -24.51 10.84 56.28
CA LEU A 45 -25.68 10.84 57.13
C LEU A 45 -25.42 10.01 58.39
N THR A 46 -25.37 10.69 59.54
CA THR A 46 -25.15 10.12 60.87
C THR A 46 -26.34 9.36 61.44
N SER A 47 -27.45 9.25 60.71
CA SER A 47 -28.65 8.50 61.12
C SER A 47 -29.35 7.90 59.90
N PRO A 48 -29.96 6.70 60.04
CA PRO A 48 -30.77 6.11 58.97
C PRO A 48 -31.97 7.00 58.64
N PRO A 49 -32.33 7.20 57.36
CA PRO A 49 -33.54 7.93 57.00
C PRO A 49 -34.75 7.17 57.55
N THR A 50 -35.60 7.82 58.34
CA THR A 50 -36.81 7.24 58.95
C THR A 50 -37.96 7.07 57.93
N GLU A 51 -37.65 6.90 56.64
CA GLU A 51 -38.62 7.11 55.56
C GLU A 51 -38.90 5.79 54.82
N SER A 52 -40.17 5.36 54.84
CA SER A 52 -40.63 4.07 54.33
C SER A 52 -41.07 4.09 52.85
N SER A 53 -41.00 5.24 52.15
CA SER A 53 -41.46 5.34 50.76
C SER A 53 -40.72 6.37 49.92
N LEU A 54 -40.32 5.99 48.70
CA LEU A 54 -39.65 6.85 47.71
C LEU A 54 -40.54 8.01 47.21
N THR A 55 -41.86 7.84 47.24
CA THR A 55 -42.80 8.91 46.83
C THR A 55 -42.87 10.05 47.84
N ASP A 56 -42.65 9.78 49.14
CA ASP A 56 -42.56 10.82 50.17
C ASP A 56 -41.31 11.69 50.01
N ILE A 57 -40.22 11.12 49.48
CA ILE A 57 -38.95 11.83 49.24
C ILE A 57 -39.07 12.78 48.04
N LEU A 58 -39.79 12.38 46.98
CA LEU A 58 -39.92 13.17 45.75
C LEU A 58 -40.92 14.33 45.87
N VAL A 59 -41.96 14.17 46.71
CA VAL A 59 -43.07 15.14 46.82
C VAL A 59 -42.86 16.11 47.99
N ARG A 60 -41.95 15.82 48.92
CA ARG A 60 -41.67 16.73 50.03
C ARG A 60 -40.86 17.94 49.54
N LYS A 61 -41.57 19.06 49.37
CA LYS A 61 -41.00 20.42 49.39
C LYS A 61 -40.12 20.51 50.64
N PRO A 62 -38.83 20.90 50.56
CA PRO A 62 -37.93 20.86 51.70
C PRO A 62 -38.51 21.73 52.80
N SER A 63 -39.01 21.09 53.87
CA SER A 63 -39.35 21.76 55.11
C SER A 63 -38.09 22.47 55.59
N SER A 64 -38.21 23.75 55.94
CA SER A 64 -37.16 24.55 56.55
C SER A 64 -36.59 23.85 57.79
N SER A 65 -35.63 22.96 57.57
CA SER A 65 -34.75 22.42 58.61
C SER A 65 -33.62 23.43 58.79
N SER A 66 -33.58 24.03 59.97
CA SER A 66 -32.75 25.18 60.34
C SER A 66 -31.30 24.82 60.65
N VAL A 67 -30.71 23.85 59.94
CA VAL A 67 -29.25 23.80 59.81
C VAL A 67 -28.97 23.66 58.33
N PRO A 68 -28.80 24.79 57.63
CA PRO A 68 -28.39 24.73 56.26
C PRO A 68 -26.99 24.12 56.30
N ALA A 69 -26.81 22.95 55.71
CA ALA A 69 -25.49 22.48 55.31
C ALA A 69 -25.01 23.44 54.21
N ILE A 70 -24.70 24.67 54.61
CA ILE A 70 -24.18 25.73 53.77
C ILE A 70 -22.77 25.28 53.47
N VAL A 71 -22.64 24.54 52.38
CA VAL A 71 -21.35 24.35 51.73
C VAL A 71 -20.77 25.75 51.59
N ASN A 72 -19.59 25.99 52.15
CA ASN A 72 -19.02 27.32 52.20
C ASN A 72 -18.97 27.88 50.76
N PRO A 73 -19.65 29.00 50.46
CA PRO A 73 -19.79 29.50 49.10
C PRO A 73 -18.43 29.78 48.45
N ASN A 74 -17.40 30.11 49.23
CA ASN A 74 -16.05 30.31 48.73
C ASN A 74 -15.40 29.00 48.25
N VAL A 75 -15.61 27.89 48.97
CA VAL A 75 -15.11 26.56 48.59
C VAL A 75 -15.83 26.07 47.33
N LEU A 76 -17.12 26.37 47.20
CA LEU A 76 -17.89 26.04 46.00
C LEU A 76 -17.39 26.84 44.78
N LEU A 77 -17.10 28.12 44.96
CA LEU A 77 -16.52 28.98 43.91
C LEU A 77 -15.13 28.50 43.47
N GLU A 78 -14.29 28.12 44.43
CA GLU A 78 -12.97 27.55 44.17
C GLU A 78 -13.07 26.22 43.41
N LEU A 79 -13.98 25.33 43.80
CA LEU A 79 -14.22 24.07 43.10
C LEU A 79 -14.69 24.30 41.66
N PHE A 80 -15.60 25.26 41.44
CA PHE A 80 -16.02 25.64 40.09
C PHE A 80 -14.88 26.25 39.28
N SER A 81 -13.99 27.03 39.89
CA SER A 81 -12.79 27.57 39.24
C SER A 81 -11.86 26.44 38.81
N ILE A 82 -11.52 25.53 39.71
CA ILE A 82 -10.65 24.37 39.42
C ILE A 82 -11.27 23.50 38.32
N TYR A 83 -12.58 23.28 38.36
CA TYR A 83 -13.29 22.52 37.33
C TYR A 83 -13.29 23.25 35.98
N ARG A 84 -13.48 24.57 35.97
CA ARG A 84 -13.40 25.42 34.76
C ARG A 84 -12.01 25.36 34.13
N ASP A 85 -10.96 25.51 34.94
CA ASP A 85 -9.59 25.44 34.47
C ASP A 85 -9.26 24.06 33.89
N TRP A 86 -9.72 23.00 34.56
CA TRP A 86 -9.59 21.63 34.06
C TRP A 86 -10.33 21.42 32.73
N GLN A 87 -11.56 21.94 32.60
CA GLN A 87 -12.32 21.88 31.35
C GLN A 87 -11.61 22.62 30.22
N GLU A 88 -11.08 23.81 30.48
CA GLU A 88 -10.34 24.60 29.50
C GLU A 88 -9.04 23.91 29.07
N ASP A 89 -8.30 23.29 30.00
CA ASP A 89 -7.11 22.49 29.68
C ASP A 89 -7.45 21.28 28.80
N LYS A 90 -8.54 20.57 29.13
CA LYS A 90 -9.01 19.43 28.32
C LYS A 90 -9.42 19.86 26.92
N ALA A 91 -10.19 20.94 26.80
CA ALA A 91 -10.60 21.48 25.50
C ALA A 91 -9.39 21.88 24.66
N ARG A 92 -8.40 22.54 25.27
CA ARG A 92 -7.15 22.92 24.61
C ARG A 92 -6.36 21.71 24.13
N LYS A 93 -6.23 20.68 24.97
CA LYS A 93 -5.52 19.44 24.60
C LYS A 93 -6.21 18.70 23.45
N ILE A 94 -7.54 18.63 23.48
CA ILE A 94 -8.33 18.02 22.39
C ILE A 94 -8.13 18.80 21.10
N SER A 95 -8.23 20.14 21.16
CA SER A 95 -8.08 21.01 19.98
C SER A 95 -6.70 20.84 19.34
N LYS A 96 -5.63 20.84 20.15
CA LYS A 96 -4.26 20.62 19.66
C LYS A 96 -4.09 19.25 19.01
N ASN A 97 -4.67 18.20 19.60
CA ASN A 97 -4.62 16.86 19.02
C ASN A 97 -5.39 16.78 17.70
N GLN A 98 -6.53 17.44 17.60
CA GLN A 98 -7.33 17.50 16.38
C GLN A 98 -6.56 18.20 15.26
N GLU A 99 -5.94 19.35 15.55
CA GLU A 99 -5.10 20.08 14.60
C GLU A 99 -3.91 19.24 14.11
N GLU A 100 -3.23 18.51 14.99
CA GLU A 100 -2.14 17.61 14.58
C GLU A 100 -2.64 16.47 13.67
N ILE A 101 -3.80 15.89 13.99
CA ILE A 101 -4.41 14.83 13.17
C ILE A 101 -4.81 15.37 11.79
N GLU A 102 -5.43 16.55 11.73
CA GLU A 102 -5.83 17.21 10.48
C GLU A 102 -4.61 17.46 9.59
N ASN A 103 -3.55 18.06 10.13
CA ASN A 103 -2.28 18.26 9.40
C ASN A 103 -1.71 16.93 8.84
N LYS A 104 -1.76 15.85 9.62
CA LYS A 104 -1.30 14.52 9.17
C LYS A 104 -2.18 13.95 8.06
N ILE A 105 -3.49 14.19 8.13
CA ILE A 105 -4.45 13.77 7.08
C ILE A 105 -4.17 14.53 5.80
N GLU A 106 -3.97 15.85 5.85
CA GLU A 106 -3.65 16.66 4.67
C GLU A 106 -2.36 16.21 3.98
N VAL A 107 -1.30 15.96 4.76
CA VAL A 107 -0.03 15.45 4.23
C VAL A 107 -0.22 14.05 3.62
N ALA A 108 -0.98 13.17 4.27
CA ALA A 108 -1.25 11.82 3.77
C ALA A 108 -2.04 11.86 2.45
N ASP A 109 -3.05 12.73 2.34
CA ASP A 109 -3.84 12.91 1.12
C ASP A 109 -2.97 13.44 -0.03
N ALA A 110 -2.18 14.48 0.22
CA ALA A 110 -1.24 15.03 -0.76
C ALA A 110 -0.22 13.99 -1.25
N LEU A 111 0.25 13.11 -0.36
CA LEU A 111 1.14 12.00 -0.72
C LEU A 111 0.40 10.92 -1.52
N ALA A 112 -0.82 10.57 -1.14
CA ALA A 112 -1.63 9.58 -1.84
C ALA A 112 -1.91 10.00 -3.29
N VAL A 113 -2.26 11.27 -3.51
CA VAL A 113 -2.47 11.83 -4.85
C VAL A 113 -1.19 11.78 -5.68
N LYS A 114 -0.05 12.20 -5.12
CA LYS A 114 1.25 12.14 -5.82
C LYS A 114 1.66 10.71 -6.18
N LEU A 115 1.40 9.77 -5.28
CA LEU A 115 1.69 8.35 -5.50
C LEU A 115 0.83 7.79 -6.63
N LEU A 116 -0.48 8.08 -6.62
CA LEU A 116 -1.39 7.67 -7.68
C LEU A 116 -0.97 8.25 -9.04
N GLN A 117 -0.58 9.53 -9.08
CA GLN A 117 -0.08 10.16 -10.31
C GLN A 117 1.18 9.45 -10.85
N ARG A 118 2.15 9.15 -9.97
CA ARG A 118 3.37 8.40 -10.33
C ARG A 118 3.06 7.01 -10.87
N PHE A 119 2.12 6.30 -10.22
CA PHE A 119 1.69 4.98 -10.68
C PHE A 119 1.02 5.04 -12.05
N ASN A 120 0.10 5.96 -12.27
CA ASN A 120 -0.58 6.11 -13.56
C ASN A 120 0.39 6.46 -14.70
N TYR A 121 1.37 7.31 -14.43
CA TYR A 121 2.44 7.58 -15.38
C TYR A 121 3.26 6.32 -15.70
N SER A 122 3.69 5.58 -14.67
CA SER A 122 4.44 4.33 -14.82
C SER A 122 3.67 3.30 -15.65
N VAL A 123 2.38 3.09 -15.34
CA VAL A 123 1.50 2.18 -16.08
C VAL A 123 1.37 2.59 -17.53
N SER A 124 1.22 3.89 -17.81
CA SER A 124 1.12 4.41 -19.18
C SER A 124 2.43 4.21 -19.95
N ALA A 125 3.58 4.45 -19.32
CA ALA A 125 4.89 4.20 -19.91
C ALA A 125 5.09 2.70 -20.18
N MET A 126 4.79 1.83 -19.23
CA MET A 126 4.86 0.38 -19.40
C MET A 126 3.96 -0.11 -20.52
N LYS A 127 2.74 0.42 -20.64
CA LYS A 127 1.81 0.08 -21.73
C LYS A 127 2.38 0.47 -23.08
N THR A 128 2.98 1.65 -23.18
CA THR A 128 3.62 2.14 -24.41
C THR A 128 4.81 1.27 -24.79
N THR A 129 5.69 0.95 -23.85
CA THR A 129 6.82 0.04 -24.10
C THR A 129 6.35 -1.36 -24.50
N SER A 130 5.32 -1.89 -23.82
CA SER A 130 4.73 -3.18 -24.17
C SER A 130 4.16 -3.18 -25.59
N GLN A 131 3.52 -2.09 -26.01
CA GLN A 131 3.00 -1.93 -27.36
C GLN A 131 4.15 -1.95 -28.39
N HIS A 132 5.20 -1.15 -28.17
CA HIS A 132 6.37 -1.16 -29.06
C HIS A 132 7.05 -2.52 -29.13
N LEU A 133 7.18 -3.22 -28.00
CA LEU A 133 7.75 -4.58 -28.00
C LEU A 133 6.86 -5.58 -28.74
N SER A 134 5.53 -5.42 -28.69
CA SER A 134 4.61 -6.26 -29.46
C SER A 134 4.78 -6.09 -30.97
N GLU A 135 5.18 -4.90 -31.43
CA GLU A 135 5.46 -4.60 -32.84
C GLU A 135 6.81 -5.17 -33.32
N VAL A 136 7.74 -5.47 -32.40
CA VAL A 136 9.04 -6.07 -32.75
C VAL A 136 8.89 -7.49 -33.29
N HIS A 137 7.94 -8.28 -32.77
CA HIS A 137 7.80 -9.68 -33.16
C HIS A 137 7.37 -9.85 -34.64
N PRO A 138 6.35 -9.15 -35.16
CA PRO A 138 6.04 -9.14 -36.58
C PRO A 138 7.23 -8.75 -37.46
N LEU A 139 7.95 -7.68 -37.10
CA LEU A 139 9.13 -7.23 -37.86
C LEU A 139 10.24 -8.28 -37.88
N GLN A 140 10.46 -8.99 -36.77
CA GLN A 140 11.43 -10.07 -36.70
C GLN A 140 11.07 -11.22 -37.67
N VAL A 141 9.78 -11.55 -37.80
CA VAL A 141 9.30 -12.56 -38.74
C VAL A 141 9.53 -12.11 -40.18
N GLU A 142 9.16 -10.87 -40.54
CA GLU A 142 9.36 -10.32 -41.88
C GLU A 142 10.84 -10.29 -42.30
N ILE A 143 11.73 -9.92 -41.38
CA ILE A 143 13.19 -9.97 -41.60
C ILE A 143 13.66 -11.41 -41.83
N GLY A 144 13.11 -12.38 -41.10
CA GLY A 144 13.39 -13.80 -41.28
C GLY A 144 12.99 -14.29 -42.67
N ASP A 145 11.77 -13.95 -43.11
CA ASP A 145 11.25 -14.32 -44.43
C ASP A 145 12.07 -13.68 -45.56
N LEU A 146 12.39 -12.39 -45.44
CA LEU A 146 13.21 -11.68 -46.41
C LEU A 146 14.61 -12.30 -46.52
N LYS A 147 15.22 -12.65 -45.39
CA LYS A 147 16.50 -13.37 -45.36
C LYS A 147 16.41 -14.73 -46.06
N GLY A 148 15.32 -15.47 -45.84
CA GLY A 148 15.05 -16.74 -46.53
C GLY A 148 15.00 -16.56 -48.05
N ARG A 149 14.20 -15.60 -48.53
CA ARG A 149 14.07 -15.28 -49.97
C ARG A 149 15.39 -14.82 -50.58
N LEU A 150 16.15 -14.00 -49.89
CA LEU A 150 17.47 -13.56 -50.36
C LEU A 150 18.44 -14.73 -50.49
N THR A 151 18.44 -15.64 -49.51
CA THR A 151 19.27 -16.84 -49.54
C THR A 151 18.91 -17.74 -50.71
N GLU A 152 17.61 -17.89 -51.00
CA GLU A 152 17.12 -18.62 -52.17
C GLU A 152 17.59 -17.97 -53.48
N VAL A 153 17.47 -16.65 -53.61
CA VAL A 153 17.94 -15.91 -54.80
C VAL A 153 19.45 -16.07 -54.99
N ILE A 154 20.25 -15.94 -53.93
CA ILE A 154 21.70 -16.14 -53.99
C ILE A 154 22.02 -17.58 -54.41
N SER A 155 21.32 -18.58 -53.86
CA SER A 155 21.50 -19.98 -54.23
C SER A 155 21.13 -20.25 -55.70
N ASN A 156 20.04 -19.65 -56.19
CA ASN A 156 19.64 -19.72 -57.60
C ASN A 156 20.71 -19.10 -58.51
N CYS A 157 21.21 -17.91 -58.17
CA CYS A 157 22.30 -17.26 -58.88
C CYS A 157 23.58 -18.10 -58.87
N ASP A 158 23.94 -18.74 -57.75
CA ASP A 158 25.10 -19.64 -57.67
C ASP A 158 24.92 -20.89 -58.54
N ALA A 159 23.73 -21.50 -58.54
CA ALA A 159 23.39 -22.62 -59.42
C ALA A 159 23.45 -22.22 -60.91
N LEU A 160 23.01 -21.01 -61.24
CA LEU A 160 23.14 -20.45 -62.58
C LEU A 160 24.62 -20.23 -62.96
N CYS A 161 25.42 -19.64 -62.07
CA CYS A 161 26.86 -19.46 -62.29
C CYS A 161 27.57 -20.79 -62.54
N LYS A 162 27.25 -21.82 -61.75
CA LYS A 162 27.76 -23.19 -61.95
C LYS A 162 27.36 -23.77 -63.30
N ARG A 163 26.11 -23.59 -63.72
CA ARG A 163 25.62 -24.06 -65.03
C ARG A 163 26.31 -23.35 -66.20
N ILE A 164 26.54 -22.05 -66.10
CA ILE A 164 27.26 -21.32 -67.15
C ILE A 164 28.73 -21.76 -67.20
N ALA A 165 29.35 -22.07 -66.06
CA ALA A 165 30.71 -22.61 -66.02
C ALA A 165 30.82 -23.96 -66.74
N THR A 166 29.80 -24.83 -66.66
CA THR A 166 29.81 -26.17 -67.29
C THR A 166 29.32 -26.17 -68.74
N GLU A 167 28.27 -25.40 -69.05
CA GLU A 167 27.52 -25.49 -70.32
C GLU A 167 27.55 -24.19 -71.13
N GLY A 168 28.10 -23.09 -70.59
CA GLY A 168 28.07 -21.78 -71.25
C GLY A 168 29.09 -21.62 -72.38
N PRO A 169 28.91 -20.64 -73.28
CA PRO A 169 29.90 -20.30 -74.31
C PRO A 169 31.27 -19.90 -73.75
N GLU A 170 32.34 -20.27 -74.43
CA GLU A 170 33.75 -20.07 -74.01
C GLU A 170 34.06 -18.63 -73.57
N SER A 171 33.48 -17.63 -74.25
CA SER A 171 33.69 -16.19 -73.97
C SER A 171 33.21 -15.73 -72.58
N ILE A 172 32.30 -16.45 -71.93
CA ILE A 172 31.75 -16.07 -70.63
C ILE A 172 32.22 -16.97 -69.48
N ARG A 173 32.80 -18.14 -69.78
CA ARG A 173 33.36 -19.05 -68.76
C ARG A 173 34.51 -18.43 -67.98
N SER A 174 35.33 -17.60 -68.63
CA SER A 174 36.47 -16.92 -68.00
C SER A 174 36.09 -15.71 -67.12
N SER A 175 34.86 -15.19 -67.25
CA SER A 175 34.43 -13.94 -66.58
C SER A 175 33.56 -14.16 -65.34
N ILE A 176 33.11 -15.38 -65.06
CA ILE A 176 32.14 -15.66 -64.00
C ILE A 176 32.86 -16.13 -62.74
N LYS A 177 32.61 -15.43 -61.62
CA LYS A 177 33.06 -15.82 -60.29
C LYS A 177 31.82 -16.20 -59.45
N PRO A 178 31.68 -17.46 -59.00
CA PRO A 178 30.56 -17.86 -58.16
C PRO A 178 30.50 -17.05 -56.86
N PHE A 179 29.29 -16.85 -56.34
CA PHE A 179 29.02 -16.06 -55.13
C PHE A 179 29.37 -16.79 -53.83
N ALA A 180 30.06 -17.94 -53.87
CA ALA A 180 30.45 -18.68 -52.68
C ALA A 180 31.41 -17.85 -51.80
N VAL A 181 30.83 -17.18 -50.81
CA VAL A 181 31.53 -16.45 -49.75
C VAL A 181 32.34 -17.46 -48.92
N THR A 182 33.64 -17.20 -48.82
CA THR A 182 34.53 -17.72 -47.78
C THR A 182 33.84 -17.69 -46.42
N ALA A 183 33.61 -18.87 -45.85
CA ALA A 183 33.30 -19.04 -44.43
C ALA A 183 34.57 -18.74 -43.60
N ALA A 184 35.02 -17.49 -43.63
CA ALA A 184 36.05 -16.98 -42.74
C ALA A 184 35.40 -15.87 -41.90
N ASP A 185 35.15 -16.22 -40.63
CA ASP A 185 34.94 -15.35 -39.47
C ASP A 185 34.43 -13.95 -39.77
N THR A 186 33.10 -13.81 -39.78
CA THR A 186 32.50 -12.52 -39.43
C THR A 186 31.70 -12.75 -38.17
N GLU A 187 32.40 -12.77 -37.03
CA GLU A 187 31.81 -12.39 -35.75
C GLU A 187 31.26 -10.98 -35.93
N ILE A 188 29.98 -10.88 -36.29
CA ILE A 188 29.21 -9.66 -36.15
C ILE A 188 29.01 -9.51 -34.65
N CYS A 189 29.98 -8.85 -34.01
CA CYS A 189 29.88 -8.40 -32.64
C CYS A 189 28.73 -7.39 -32.58
N TYR A 190 27.54 -7.86 -32.22
CA TYR A 190 26.49 -6.98 -31.74
C TYR A 190 26.99 -6.40 -30.42
N SER A 191 27.62 -5.24 -30.50
CA SER A 191 27.93 -4.44 -29.33
C SER A 191 26.60 -4.01 -28.73
N SER A 192 26.08 -4.80 -27.77
CA SER A 192 25.09 -4.35 -26.82
C SER A 192 25.65 -3.10 -26.15
N SER A 193 25.16 -1.92 -26.55
CA SER A 193 25.49 -0.67 -25.90
C SER A 193 24.83 -0.66 -24.53
N THR A 194 25.58 -1.14 -23.54
CA THR A 194 25.28 -0.97 -22.12
C THR A 194 25.28 0.53 -21.83
N GLN A 195 24.12 1.07 -21.45
CA GLN A 195 23.99 2.43 -20.95
C GLN A 195 25.01 2.66 -19.84
N GLN A 196 25.98 3.54 -20.10
CA GLN A 196 26.87 4.05 -19.07
C GLN A 196 26.12 5.10 -18.25
N THR A 197 25.94 4.76 -16.99
CA THR A 197 25.74 5.59 -15.81
C THR A 197 26.32 7.01 -15.98
N ILE A 198 25.48 8.04 -15.89
CA ILE A 198 25.90 9.38 -15.48
C ILE A 198 25.30 9.61 -14.10
N LEU A 199 26.13 9.44 -13.08
CA LEU A 199 25.88 9.94 -11.73
C LEU A 199 27.12 10.73 -11.28
N ASP A 200 26.87 12.01 -11.00
CA ASP A 200 27.56 12.93 -10.09
C ASP A 200 29.00 13.40 -10.37
N GLN A 201 29.18 14.73 -10.55
CA GLN A 201 29.57 15.67 -9.47
C GLN A 201 29.97 17.05 -10.04
N ASN A 202 29.26 18.15 -9.69
CA ASN A 202 29.75 19.17 -8.73
C ASN A 202 28.92 20.47 -8.66
N PRO A 203 28.97 21.20 -7.51
CA PRO A 203 28.02 22.25 -7.08
C PRO A 203 28.42 23.68 -7.50
N PRO A 204 27.58 24.72 -7.25
CA PRO A 204 27.87 26.08 -7.69
C PRO A 204 28.87 26.78 -6.76
N SER A 205 29.93 27.34 -7.35
CA SER A 205 30.84 28.29 -6.69
C SER A 205 30.10 29.56 -6.31
N ALA A 206 30.09 29.84 -5.01
CA ALA A 206 29.88 31.18 -4.47
C ALA A 206 31.15 32.03 -4.65
N GLU A 207 30.93 33.35 -4.63
CA GLU A 207 31.87 34.47 -4.51
C GLU A 207 32.52 35.02 -5.80
N ALA A 208 31.96 36.15 -6.26
CA ALA A 208 32.74 37.25 -6.82
C ALA A 208 32.33 38.55 -6.11
N LYS A 209 33.36 39.30 -5.72
CA LYS A 209 33.43 40.48 -4.87
C LYS A 209 33.09 41.77 -5.64
N THR A 210 32.55 42.75 -4.92
CA THR A 210 32.73 44.23 -5.04
C THR A 210 32.60 44.91 -6.41
N ASP A 211 31.59 45.78 -6.52
CA ASP A 211 31.76 47.25 -6.49
C ASP A 211 30.55 47.89 -5.78
#